data_AF-W9UVT1-F1
#
_entry.id   AF-W9UVT1-F1
#
_cell.length_a   1.000
_cell.length_b   1.000
_cell.length_c   1.000
_cell.angle_alpha   90.00
_cell.angle_beta   90.00
_cell.angle_gamma   90.00
#
_symmetry.space_group_name_H-M   'P 1'
#
loop_
_entity.id
_entity.type
_entity.pdbx_description
1 polymer ?
#
loop_
_entity_poly.entity_id
_entity_poly.type
_entity_poly.pdbx_seq_one_letter_code
_entity_poly.pdbx_strand_id
1 'polypeptide(L)'
;MSIKPHHAKIMHHIASGVLFGFLILWFYAGRSLGFLDWFVSYSPESHAGAALMLAIMLMMTPAFFIWKLANRFIERTLKITGRYYEEGAFADAPKKDDTKPNSPS
;
A
#
# COMPACT_ATOMS: atom_id res chain seq x y z
N MET A 1 18.27 10.05 13.48
CA MET A 1 17.25 9.72 14.49
C MET A 1 16.79 8.29 14.23
N SER A 2 17.13 7.34 15.11
CA SER A 2 16.74 5.93 14.94
C SER A 2 15.31 5.75 15.46
N ILE A 3 14.35 5.60 14.56
CA ILE A 3 12.93 5.40 14.93
C ILE A 3 12.80 3.98 15.49
N LYS A 4 12.37 3.85 16.74
CA LYS A 4 12.12 2.53 17.37
C LYS A 4 11.11 1.73 16.53
N PRO A 5 11.26 0.39 16.42
CA PRO A 5 10.46 -0.45 15.51
C PRO A 5 8.95 -0.42 15.78
N HIS A 6 8.53 -0.09 17.01
CA HIS A 6 7.11 0.11 17.35
C HIS A 6 6.52 1.38 16.74
N HIS A 7 7.30 2.48 16.69
CA HIS A 7 6.84 3.76 16.18
C HIS A 7 6.72 3.74 14.65
N ALA A 8 7.62 3.02 13.96
CA ALA A 8 7.53 2.81 12.52
C ALA A 8 6.25 2.06 12.11
N LYS A 9 5.80 1.07 12.90
CA LYS A 9 4.53 0.35 12.65
C LYS A 9 3.32 1.28 12.75
N ILE A 10 3.25 2.10 13.80
CA ILE A 10 2.15 3.06 14.01
C ILE A 10 2.14 4.09 12.88
N MET A 11 3.30 4.65 12.51
CA MET A 11 3.39 5.61 11.42
C MET A 11 2.95 5.02 10.09
N HIS A 12 3.29 3.76 9.80
CA HIS A 12 2.82 3.08 8.60
C HIS A 12 1.29 2.91 8.60
N HIS A 13 0.68 2.52 9.73
CA HIS A 13 -0.79 2.40 9.82
C HIS A 13 -1.50 3.74 9.65
N ILE A 14 -0.97 4.80 10.25
CA ILE A 14 -1.49 6.17 10.07
C ILE A 14 -1.36 6.59 8.60
N ALA A 15 -0.20 6.35 7.99
CA ALA A 15 0.02 6.71 6.59
C ALA A 15 -0.91 5.94 5.63
N SER A 16 -1.08 4.63 5.85
CA SER A 16 -2.05 3.82 5.11
C SER A 16 -3.50 4.29 5.33
N GLY A 17 -3.85 4.70 6.56
CA GLY A 17 -5.16 5.27 6.87
C GLY A 17 -5.42 6.61 6.16
N VAL A 18 -4.41 7.50 6.12
CA VAL A 18 -4.50 8.77 5.37
C VAL A 18 -4.68 8.53 3.88
N LEU A 19 -3.96 7.56 3.30
CA LEU A 19 -4.09 7.21 1.89
C LEU A 19 -5.43 6.55 1.56
N PHE A 20 -5.98 5.78 2.50
CA PHE A 20 -7.34 5.28 2.37
C PHE A 20 -8.37 6.41 2.40
N GLY A 21 -8.20 7.39 3.30
CA GLY A 21 -9.01 8.61 3.30
C GLY A 21 -8.94 9.38 1.99
N PHE A 22 -7.75 9.46 1.38
CA PHE A 22 -7.58 10.04 0.04
C PHE A 22 -8.42 9.34 -1.02
N LEU A 23 -8.50 8.01 -1.03
CA LEU A 23 -9.36 7.29 -1.98
C LEU A 23 -10.84 7.62 -1.82
N ILE A 24 -11.33 7.66 -0.58
CA ILE A 24 -12.72 8.02 -0.29
C ILE A 24 -13.00 9.43 -0.83
N LEU A 25 -12.10 10.37 -0.55
CA LEU A 25 -12.25 11.75 -0.98
C LEU A 25 -12.18 11.89 -2.51
N TRP A 26 -11.30 11.14 -3.16
CA TRP A 26 -11.22 11.07 -4.62
C TRP A 26 -12.50 10.51 -5.25
N PHE A 27 -13.03 9.42 -4.70
CA PHE A 27 -14.30 8.85 -5.15
C PHE A 27 -15.45 9.84 -4.98
N TYR A 28 -15.51 10.50 -3.82
CA TYR A 28 -16.53 11.51 -3.55
C TYR A 28 -16.41 12.71 -4.50
N ALA A 29 -15.20 13.17 -4.80
CA ALA A 29 -14.96 14.23 -5.78
C ALA A 29 -15.42 13.83 -7.18
N GLY A 30 -15.09 12.62 -7.64
CA GLY A 30 -15.55 12.14 -8.96
C GLY A 30 -17.07 12.00 -9.04
N ARG A 31 -17.71 11.58 -7.95
CA ARG A 31 -19.18 11.55 -7.85
C ARG A 31 -19.78 12.96 -7.84
N SER A 32 -19.24 13.89 -7.06
CA SER A 32 -19.80 15.25 -6.93
C SER A 32 -19.61 16.09 -8.20
N LEU A 33 -18.57 15.81 -8.98
CA LEU A 33 -18.35 16.40 -10.31
C LEU A 33 -19.27 15.81 -11.38
N GLY A 34 -20.08 14.79 -11.06
CA GLY A 34 -20.99 14.15 -12.01
C GLY A 34 -20.31 13.27 -13.05
N PHE A 35 -19.05 12.86 -12.83
CA PHE A 35 -18.30 12.04 -13.79
C PHE A 35 -18.99 10.71 -14.10
N LEU A 36 -19.57 10.07 -13.07
CA LEU A 36 -20.27 8.78 -13.22
C LEU A 36 -21.53 8.93 -14.08
N ASP A 37 -22.34 9.96 -13.81
CA ASP A 37 -23.58 10.22 -14.55
C ASP A 37 -23.28 10.61 -16.00
N TRP A 38 -22.26 11.45 -16.20
CA TRP A 38 -21.75 11.81 -17.52
C TRP A 38 -21.32 10.57 -18.32
N PHE A 39 -20.55 9.65 -17.71
CA PHE A 39 -20.09 8.46 -18.40
C PHE A 39 -21.24 7.49 -18.75
N VAL A 40 -22.17 7.28 -17.81
CA VAL A 40 -23.33 6.39 -18.02
C VAL A 40 -24.28 6.95 -19.07
N SER A 41 -24.31 8.27 -19.29
CA SER A 41 -25.13 8.90 -20.34
C SER A 41 -24.82 8.42 -21.76
N TYR A 42 -23.60 7.89 -21.99
CA TYR A 42 -23.21 7.29 -23.27
C TYR A 42 -23.64 5.83 -23.42
N SER A 43 -24.24 5.23 -22.39
CA SER A 43 -24.61 3.82 -22.39
C SER A 43 -26.11 3.59 -22.62
N PRO A 44 -26.50 2.52 -23.33
CA PRO A 44 -27.88 2.07 -23.38
C PRO A 44 -28.37 1.66 -21.99
N GLU A 45 -29.64 1.92 -21.68
CA GLU A 45 -30.24 1.59 -20.36
C GLU A 45 -30.05 0.12 -19.97
N SER A 46 -30.09 -0.80 -20.94
CA SER A 46 -29.89 -2.23 -20.71
C SER A 46 -28.50 -2.60 -20.14
N HIS A 47 -27.50 -1.73 -20.29
CA HIS A 47 -26.12 -1.96 -19.85
C HIS A 47 -25.60 -0.88 -18.90
N ALA A 48 -26.48 -0.05 -18.33
CA ALA A 48 -26.12 1.06 -17.46
C ALA A 48 -25.25 0.61 -16.26
N GLY A 49 -25.52 -0.57 -15.68
CA GLY A 49 -24.72 -1.13 -14.59
C GLY A 49 -23.27 -1.47 -15.01
N ALA A 50 -23.09 -2.06 -16.19
CA ALA A 50 -21.75 -2.37 -16.72
C ALA A 50 -20.97 -1.10 -17.07
N ALA A 51 -21.65 -0.10 -17.67
CA ALA A 51 -21.06 1.21 -17.94
C ALA A 51 -20.63 1.91 -16.65
N LEU A 52 -21.45 1.84 -15.60
CA LEU A 52 -21.12 2.40 -14.29
C LEU A 52 -19.88 1.73 -13.67
N MET A 53 -19.74 0.41 -13.78
CA MET A 53 -18.52 -0.28 -13.33
C MET A 53 -17.28 0.21 -14.09
N LEU A 54 -17.36 0.34 -15.42
CA LEU A 54 -16.26 0.87 -16.22
C LEU A 54 -15.93 2.32 -15.85
N ALA A 55 -16.94 3.16 -15.61
CA ALA A 55 -16.76 4.52 -15.14
C ALA A 55 -15.98 4.56 -13.83
N ILE A 56 -16.37 3.73 -12.85
CA ILE A 56 -15.70 3.63 -11.56
C ILE A 56 -14.26 3.16 -11.75
N MET A 57 -14.03 2.13 -12.57
CA MET A 57 -12.67 1.65 -12.86
C MET A 57 -11.78 2.74 -13.46
N LEU A 58 -12.29 3.47 -14.46
CA LEU A 58 -11.55 4.52 -15.14
C LEU A 58 -11.26 5.70 -14.19
N MET A 59 -12.23 6.06 -13.35
CA MET A 59 -12.11 7.11 -12.34
C MET A 59 -11.14 6.75 -11.20
N MET A 60 -11.13 5.49 -10.77
CA MET A 60 -10.30 5.01 -9.66
C MET A 60 -8.86 4.70 -10.07
N THR A 61 -8.62 4.31 -11.32
CA THR A 61 -7.29 3.98 -11.84
C THR A 61 -6.22 5.04 -11.52
N PRO A 62 -6.44 6.35 -11.79
CA PRO A 62 -5.46 7.37 -11.43
C PRO A 62 -5.27 7.50 -9.91
N ALA A 63 -6.32 7.32 -9.10
CA ALA A 63 -6.21 7.38 -7.64
C ALA A 63 -5.37 6.23 -7.08
N PHE A 64 -5.55 5.01 -7.58
CA PHE A 64 -4.72 3.86 -7.21
C PHE A 64 -3.26 4.04 -7.64
N PHE A 65 -3.02 4.68 -8.79
CA PHE A 65 -1.67 4.99 -9.22
C PHE A 65 -0.98 6.01 -8.29
N ILE A 66 -1.69 7.07 -7.90
CA ILE A 66 -1.22 8.06 -6.92
C ILE A 66 -0.97 7.38 -5.57
N TRP A 67 -1.91 6.56 -5.09
CA TRP A 67 -1.75 5.79 -3.85
C TRP A 67 -0.49 4.94 -3.89
N LYS A 68 -0.29 4.17 -4.96
CA LYS A 68 0.93 3.34 -5.12
C LYS A 68 2.22 4.16 -5.02
N LEU A 69 2.28 5.31 -5.69
CA LEU A 69 3.45 6.19 -5.63
C LEU A 69 3.65 6.78 -4.24
N ALA A 70 2.59 7.20 -3.58
CA ALA A 70 2.63 7.73 -2.23
C ALA A 70 3.05 6.67 -1.20
N ASN A 71 2.51 5.45 -1.27
CA ASN A 71 2.95 4.30 -0.46
C ASN A 71 4.46 4.08 -0.61
N ARG A 72 4.94 4.00 -1.85
CA ARG A 72 6.37 3.81 -2.13
C ARG A 72 7.23 4.96 -1.60
N PHE A 73 6.73 6.19 -1.66
CA PHE A 73 7.41 7.36 -1.11
C PHE A 73 7.48 7.31 0.43
N ILE A 74 6.40 6.91 1.08
CA ILE A 74 6.32 6.75 2.55
C ILE A 74 7.25 5.63 3.02
N GLU A 75 7.27 4.49 2.34
CA GLU A 75 8.18 3.38 2.64
C GLU A 75 9.66 3.79 2.54
N ARG A 76 10.01 4.53 1.49
CA ARG A 76 11.36 5.08 1.30
C ARG A 76 11.72 6.07 2.41
N THR A 77 10.80 6.97 2.74
CA THR A 77 11.00 8.00 3.78
C THR A 77 11.17 7.38 5.16
N LEU A 78 10.37 6.36 5.49
CA LEU A 78 10.44 5.65 6.76
C LEU A 78 11.57 4.61 6.82
N LYS A 79 12.34 4.44 5.73
CA LYS A 79 13.39 3.42 5.59
C LYS A 79 12.92 2.02 5.99
N ILE A 80 11.65 1.70 5.72
CA ILE A 80 11.08 0.37 5.89
C ILE A 80 11.52 -0.46 4.68
N THR A 81 12.82 -0.72 4.58
CA THR A 81 13.42 -1.56 3.55
C THR A 81 13.59 -2.97 4.10
N GLY A 82 12.76 -3.93 3.65
CA GLY A 82 12.97 -5.39 3.68
C GLY A 82 13.07 -6.11 5.04
N ARG A 83 13.48 -5.40 6.09
CA ARG A 83 13.84 -5.96 7.40
C ARG A 83 12.64 -6.24 8.30
N TYR A 84 11.41 -6.03 7.82
CA TYR A 84 10.19 -6.39 8.54
C TYR A 84 9.58 -7.73 8.07
N TYR A 85 9.95 -8.22 6.89
CA TYR A 85 9.51 -9.53 6.40
C TYR A 85 10.54 -10.64 6.67
N GLU A 86 11.83 -10.31 6.73
CA GLU A 86 12.89 -11.31 6.93
C GLU A 86 13.27 -11.55 8.39
N GLU A 87 13.06 -10.59 9.30
CA GLU A 87 13.50 -10.76 10.70
C GLU A 87 12.69 -11.77 11.50
N GLY A 88 11.45 -12.07 11.11
CA GLY A 88 10.66 -13.13 11.75
C GLY A 88 10.98 -14.54 11.23
N ALA A 89 11.55 -14.66 10.03
CA ALA A 89 11.83 -15.97 9.41
C ALA A 89 13.22 -16.50 9.76
N PHE A 90 14.18 -15.62 10.09
CA PHE A 90 15.57 -16.00 10.36
C PHE A 90 16.01 -15.81 11.82
N ALA A 91 15.18 -15.24 12.70
CA ALA A 91 15.52 -15.13 14.12
C ALA A 91 15.61 -16.49 14.84
N ASP A 92 14.98 -17.54 14.28
CA ASP A 92 14.94 -18.88 14.86
C ASP A 92 15.93 -19.86 14.21
N ALA A 93 16.78 -19.44 13.29
CA ALA A 93 17.84 -20.32 12.79
C ALA A 93 18.91 -20.48 13.89
N PRO A 94 19.06 -21.66 14.52
CA PRO A 94 20.08 -21.86 15.53
C PRO A 94 21.44 -21.65 14.85
N LYS A 95 22.23 -20.69 15.35
CA LYS A 95 23.64 -20.56 14.95
C LYS A 95 24.31 -21.90 15.28
N LYS A 96 24.82 -22.59 14.26
CA LYS A 96 25.74 -23.71 14.48
C LYS A 96 26.95 -23.16 15.24
N ASP A 97 27.25 -23.78 16.36
CA ASP A 97 28.41 -23.47 17.19
C ASP A 97 29.65 -24.10 16.51
N ASP A 98 30.43 -23.29 15.80
CA ASP A 98 31.74 -23.66 15.27
C ASP A 98 32.79 -23.71 16.39
N THR A 99 32.64 -24.68 17.28
CA THR A 99 33.70 -25.07 18.22
C THR A 99 34.81 -25.79 17.44
N LYS A 100 35.87 -25.04 17.08
CA LYS A 100 37.12 -25.62 16.56
C LYS A 100 37.74 -26.55 17.62
N PRO A 101 38.06 -27.83 17.31
CA PRO A 101 38.95 -28.59 18.16
C PRO A 101 40.38 -28.05 17.97
N ASN A 102 40.95 -27.49 19.04
CA ASN A 102 42.37 -27.17 19.09
C ASN A 102 43.19 -28.47 18.86
N SER A 103 44.09 -28.45 17.87
CA SER A 103 45.22 -29.39 17.82
C SER A 103 46.17 -29.12 18.98
N PRO A 104 46.71 -30.18 19.61
CA PRO A 104 48.07 -30.15 20.11
C PRO A 104 48.99 -31.03 19.27
N SER A 105 50.16 -30.47 19.02
CA SER A 105 51.42 -31.03 18.51
C SER A 105 51.83 -32.36 19.12
#